data_AF-R6Z0N8-F1
#
_entry.id   AF-R6Z0N8-F1
#
_cell.length_a   1.000
_cell.length_b   1.000
_cell.length_c   1.000
_cell.angle_alpha   90.00
_cell.angle_beta   90.00
_cell.angle_gamma   90.00
#
_symmetry.space_group_name_H-M   'P 1'
#
loop_
_entity.id
_entity.type
_entity.pdbx_description
1 polymer ?
#
loop_
_entity_poly.entity_id
_entity_poly.type
_entity_poly.pdbx_seq_one_letter_code
_entity_poly.pdbx_strand_id
1 'polypeptide(L)'
;MKALMEVTDLGNGKQNRRLTMARFEKDMTQKDLAERVEISRQTMNAIERGETNPSLKLCLEICWALGKSLDQLFWEEKPGE
;
A
#
# COMPACT_ATOMS: atom_id res chain seq x y z
N MET A 1 14.44 -16.83 5.81
CA MET A 1 14.50 -15.74 6.82
C MET A 1 15.01 -14.41 6.27
N LYS A 2 15.38 -14.30 4.97
CA LYS A 2 15.87 -13.06 4.34
C LYS A 2 14.78 -12.16 3.73
N ALA A 3 13.53 -12.62 3.70
CA ALA A 3 12.39 -11.89 3.14
C ALA A 3 11.60 -11.03 4.15
N LEU A 4 11.92 -11.15 5.45
CA LEU A 4 11.21 -10.43 6.52
C LEU A 4 11.78 -9.03 6.80
N MET A 5 12.94 -8.67 6.21
CA MET A 5 13.70 -7.48 6.61
C MET A 5 13.60 -6.30 5.64
N GLU A 6 12.96 -6.45 4.47
CA GLU A 6 12.82 -5.35 3.48
C GLU A 6 11.45 -4.67 3.51
N VAL A 7 10.44 -5.28 4.13
CA VAL A 7 9.10 -4.67 4.26
C VAL A 7 9.10 -3.45 5.20
N THR A 8 10.20 -3.18 5.92
CA THR A 8 10.31 -2.07 6.88
C THR A 8 10.59 -0.71 6.24
N ASP A 9 10.93 -0.62 4.94
CA ASP A 9 11.30 0.64 4.29
C ASP A 9 10.17 1.33 3.48
N LEU A 10 8.91 1.02 3.81
CA LEU A 10 7.76 1.81 3.34
C LEU A 10 7.58 3.14 4.13
N GLY A 11 8.40 3.36 5.17
CA GLY A 11 8.29 4.47 6.12
C GLY A 11 9.23 5.66 5.85
N ASN A 12 9.79 5.79 4.64
CA ASN A 12 10.71 6.87 4.30
C ASN A 12 10.01 8.23 4.02
N GLY A 13 8.69 8.33 4.24
CA GLY A 13 7.90 9.54 4.03
C GLY A 13 7.59 9.84 2.56
N LYS A 14 7.90 8.93 1.64
CA LYS A 14 7.58 9.07 0.21
C LYS A 14 6.19 8.53 -0.08
N GLN A 15 5.39 9.32 -0.79
CA GLN A 15 4.02 8.99 -1.16
C GLN A 15 3.94 7.68 -1.98
N ASN A 16 3.05 6.76 -1.59
CA ASN A 16 2.75 5.55 -2.35
C ASN A 16 1.80 5.86 -3.52
N ARG A 17 2.36 6.42 -4.59
CA ARG A 17 1.64 6.78 -5.82
C ARG A 17 1.01 5.56 -6.52
N ARG A 18 1.62 4.38 -6.40
CA ARG A 18 1.12 3.14 -7.02
C ARG A 18 -0.18 2.69 -6.39
N LEU A 19 -0.26 2.71 -5.06
CA LEU A 19 -1.50 2.45 -4.31
C LEU A 19 -2.60 3.44 -4.69
N THR A 20 -2.28 4.74 -4.70
CA THR A 20 -3.25 5.78 -5.09
C THR A 20 -3.81 5.54 -6.49
N MET A 21 -2.96 5.22 -7.47
CA MET A 21 -3.39 4.95 -8.85
C MET A 21 -4.24 3.69 -8.94
N ALA A 22 -3.81 2.58 -8.32
CA ALA A 22 -4.57 1.33 -8.34
C ALA A 22 -5.95 1.46 -7.68
N ARG A 23 -6.08 2.31 -6.65
CA ARG A 23 -7.37 2.64 -6.04
C ARG A 23 -8.27 3.41 -7.02
N PHE A 24 -7.73 4.39 -7.73
CA PHE A 24 -8.49 5.13 -8.74
C PHE A 24 -8.89 4.26 -9.94
N GLU A 25 -8.07 3.29 -10.35
CA GLU A 25 -8.43 2.30 -11.39
C GLU A 25 -9.65 1.42 -11.01
N LYS A 26 -10.01 1.39 -9.72
CA LYS A 26 -11.19 0.69 -9.19
C LYS A 26 -12.36 1.64 -8.88
N ASP A 27 -12.26 2.91 -9.25
CA ASP A 27 -13.23 3.97 -8.92
C ASP A 27 -13.50 4.08 -7.40
N MET A 28 -12.49 3.74 -6.57
CA MET A 28 -12.62 3.76 -5.11
C MET A 28 -12.12 5.08 -4.52
N THR A 29 -12.84 5.63 -3.55
CA THR A 29 -12.32 6.66 -2.65
C THR A 29 -11.43 6.03 -1.57
N GLN A 30 -10.64 6.84 -0.86
CA GLN A 30 -9.89 6.35 0.31
C GLN A 30 -10.80 5.70 1.35
N LYS A 31 -12.03 6.21 1.51
CA LYS A 31 -13.01 5.66 2.46
C LYS A 31 -13.45 4.27 2.01
N ASP A 32 -13.77 4.09 0.73
CA ASP A 32 -14.24 2.81 0.20
C ASP A 32 -13.19 1.70 0.35
N LEU A 33 -11.92 2.00 0.03
CA LEU A 33 -10.85 1.03 0.23
C LEU A 33 -10.60 0.76 1.71
N ALA A 34 -10.64 1.80 2.56
CA ALA A 34 -10.43 1.65 4.00
C ALA A 34 -11.50 0.76 4.65
N GLU A 35 -12.77 0.95 4.31
CA GLU A 35 -13.88 0.12 4.78
C GLU A 35 -13.70 -1.35 4.35
N ARG A 36 -13.23 -1.58 3.12
CA ARG A 36 -13.03 -2.92 2.57
C ARG A 36 -11.89 -3.70 3.21
N VAL A 37 -10.90 -3.02 3.77
CA VAL A 37 -9.77 -3.64 4.50
C VAL A 37 -9.83 -3.36 6.00
N GLU A 38 -11.01 -2.97 6.51
CA GLU A 38 -11.32 -2.80 7.94
C GLU A 38 -10.38 -1.83 8.69
N ILE A 39 -10.02 -0.72 8.05
CA ILE A 39 -9.25 0.37 8.67
C ILE A 39 -9.96 1.71 8.56
N SER A 40 -9.46 2.72 9.28
CA SER A 40 -9.98 4.08 9.15
C SER A 40 -9.51 4.74 7.84
N ARG A 41 -10.31 5.69 7.30
CA ARG A 41 -9.89 6.55 6.18
C ARG A 41 -8.58 7.29 6.48
N GLN A 42 -8.36 7.69 7.73
CA GLN A 42 -7.13 8.36 8.16
C GLN A 42 -5.92 7.43 8.04
N THR A 43 -6.07 6.16 8.43
CA THR A 43 -5.04 5.13 8.27
C THR A 43 -4.73 4.91 6.78
N MET A 44 -5.75 4.79 5.94
CA MET A 44 -5.56 4.67 4.48
C MET A 44 -4.82 5.88 3.91
N ASN A 45 -5.16 7.09 4.32
CA ASN A 45 -4.47 8.32 3.90
C ASN A 45 -2.99 8.34 4.34
N ALA A 46 -2.70 7.93 5.58
CA ALA A 46 -1.32 7.85 6.09
C ALA A 46 -0.49 6.82 5.30
N ILE A 47 -1.08 5.68 4.95
CA ILE A 47 -0.44 4.66 4.09
C ILE A 47 -0.17 5.24 2.69
N GLU A 48 -1.14 5.88 2.06
CA GLU A 48 -0.95 6.50 0.73
C GLU A 48 0.12 7.61 0.75
N ARG A 49 0.27 8.32 1.88
CA ARG A 49 1.31 9.34 2.07
C ARG A 49 2.67 8.78 2.47
N GLY A 50 2.79 7.47 2.71
CA GLY A 50 4.03 6.85 3.20
C GLY A 50 4.38 7.25 4.64
N GLU A 51 3.41 7.76 5.40
CA GLU A 51 3.56 8.19 6.79
C GLU A 51 3.45 7.02 7.78
N THR A 52 2.96 5.87 7.33
CA THR A 52 2.83 4.67 8.13
C THR A 52 3.09 3.45 7.28
N ASN A 53 3.87 2.51 7.83
CA ASN A 53 4.09 1.22 7.23
C ASN A 53 2.97 0.24 7.65
N PRO A 54 2.10 -0.22 6.73
CA PRO A 54 1.09 -1.21 7.03
C PRO A 54 1.70 -2.57 7.40
N SER A 55 0.97 -3.37 8.19
CA SER A 55 1.37 -4.77 8.42
C SER A 55 1.33 -5.57 7.12
N LEU A 56 2.12 -6.64 7.00
CA LEU A 56 2.07 -7.53 5.83
C LEU A 56 0.65 -8.04 5.55
N LYS A 57 -0.12 -8.36 6.60
CA LYS A 57 -1.52 -8.77 6.47
C LYS A 57 -2.35 -7.69 5.76
N LEU A 58 -2.23 -6.44 6.20
CA LEU A 58 -2.94 -5.31 5.61
C LEU A 58 -2.48 -5.05 4.16
N CYS A 59 -1.19 -5.20 3.86
CA CYS A 59 -0.70 -5.11 2.48
C CYS A 59 -1.38 -6.14 1.58
N LEU A 60 -1.52 -7.38 2.03
CA LEU A 60 -2.19 -8.45 1.28
C LEU A 60 -3.68 -8.17 1.09
N GLU A 61 -4.38 -7.69 2.12
CA GLU A 61 -5.79 -7.31 2.02
C GLU A 61 -6.01 -6.19 1.00
N ILE A 62 -5.14 -5.17 1.00
CA ILE A 62 -5.15 -4.10 -0.01
C ILE A 62 -4.88 -4.66 -1.41
N CYS A 63 -3.90 -5.55 -1.55
CA CYS A 63 -3.57 -6.22 -2.82
C CYS A 63 -4.79 -6.96 -3.38
N TRP A 64 -5.48 -7.75 -2.56
CA TRP A 64 -6.68 -8.48 -2.97
C TRP A 64 -7.84 -7.56 -3.31
N ALA A 65 -8.05 -6.50 -2.53
CA ALA A 65 -9.09 -5.51 -2.80
C ALA A 65 -8.89 -4.83 -4.16
N LEU A 66 -7.64 -4.53 -4.54
CA LEU A 66 -7.30 -3.82 -5.77
C LEU A 66 -6.97 -4.75 -6.95
N GLY A 67 -6.83 -6.07 -6.71
CA GLY A 67 -6.42 -7.04 -7.72
C GLY A 67 -4.99 -6.80 -8.23
N LYS A 68 -4.07 -6.47 -7.31
CA LYS A 68 -2.65 -6.21 -7.60
C LYS A 68 -1.76 -7.10 -6.74
N SER A 69 -0.49 -7.25 -7.11
CA SER A 69 0.52 -7.92 -6.27
C SER A 69 1.22 -6.94 -5.33
N LEU A 70 1.95 -7.47 -4.34
CA LEU A 70 2.80 -6.66 -3.44
C LEU A 70 3.82 -5.84 -4.24
N ASP A 71 4.46 -6.44 -5.25
CA ASP A 71 5.46 -5.76 -6.08
C ASP A 71 4.89 -4.56 -6.83
N GLN A 72 3.63 -4.68 -7.29
CA GLN A 72 2.93 -3.62 -8.01
C GLN A 72 2.53 -2.44 -7.13
N LEU A 73 2.36 -2.65 -5.81
CA LEU A 73 1.84 -1.61 -4.91
C LEU A 73 2.87 -1.07 -3.92
N PHE A 74 3.82 -1.87 -3.47
CA PHE A 74 4.64 -1.56 -2.29
C PHE A 74 6.15 -1.60 -2.55
N TRP A 75 6.62 -2.19 -3.66
CA TRP A 75 8.04 -2.11 -4.01
C TRP A 75 8.35 -0.84 -4.80
N GLU A 76 9.53 -0.28 -4.58
CA GLU A 76 10.13 0.68 -5.51
C GLU A 76 10.79 -0.05 -6.68
N GLU A 77 10.98 0.64 -7.81
CA GLU A 77 11.86 0.12 -8.87
C GLU A 77 13.27 -0.02 -8.29
N LYS A 78 13.87 -1.20 -8.48
CA LYS A 78 15.27 -1.38 -8.11
C LYS A 78 16.10 -0.41 -8.94
N PRO A 79 16.99 0.39 -8.33
CA PRO A 79 17.89 1.23 -9.09
C PRO A 79 18.72 0.37 -10.04
N GLY A 80 18.57 0.57 -11.35
CA GLY A 80 19.40 -0.08 -12.39
C GLY A 80 18.79 -1.30 -13.10
N GLU A 81 17.48 -1.52 -13.00
CA GLU A 81 16.71 -2.34 -13.95
C GLU A 81 15.84 -1.46 -14.87
#